data_AF-A0A2V8Y224-F1
#
_entry.id   AF-A0A2V8Y224-F1
#
_cell.length_a   1.000
_cell.length_b   1.000
_cell.length_c   1.000
_cell.angle_alpha   90.00
_cell.angle_beta   90.00
_cell.angle_gamma   90.00
#
_symmetry.space_group_name_H-M   'P 1'
#
loop_
_entity.id
_entity.type
_entity.pdbx_description
1 polymer ?
#
loop_
_entity_poly.entity_id
_entity_poly.type
_entity_poly.pdbx_seq_one_letter_code
_entity_poly.pdbx_strand_id
1 'polypeptide(L)'
;MCSSHRRGSNNAVAEYVVTAASSLLRRFVWADAEIRAGRYREFRAKMLADNLSGLDGLTAGLVGLGVIGLAVAEALHRNSCNILYYDPAPRDPRAAAAFGAKSVSLDELLKTSDVVTLHVPLLPSTQGLITARELALMKRGAIVIQASRGGIVDEAALAAALNSGHLGGAAVDVYSTEPPAANNPLLTLSGDV
;
A
#
# COMPACT_ATOMS: atom_id res chain seq x y z
N MET A 1 29.12 -11.88 15.44
CA MET A 1 28.76 -10.50 15.02
C MET A 1 28.62 -10.47 13.49
N CYS A 2 27.43 -10.77 12.97
CA CYS A 2 27.08 -10.51 11.57
C CYS A 2 25.55 -10.62 11.41
N SER A 3 24.82 -9.59 11.84
CA SER A 3 23.34 -9.55 11.72
C SER A 3 22.77 -8.15 11.44
N SER A 4 23.61 -7.11 11.34
CA SER A 4 23.15 -5.72 11.17
C SER A 4 22.66 -5.40 9.76
N HIS A 5 23.22 -6.02 8.71
CA HIS A 5 22.87 -5.69 7.31
C HIS A 5 21.46 -6.15 6.90
N ARG A 6 20.93 -7.25 7.44
CA ARG A 6 19.59 -7.76 7.07
C ARG A 6 18.44 -7.04 7.79
N ARG A 7 18.69 -6.39 8.94
CA ARG A 7 17.65 -5.60 9.64
C ARG A 7 17.42 -4.23 8.99
N GLY A 8 18.45 -3.64 8.38
CA GLY A 8 18.36 -2.32 7.75
C GLY A 8 17.34 -2.25 6.62
N SER A 9 17.33 -3.24 5.72
CA SER A 9 16.40 -3.25 4.58
C SER A 9 14.93 -3.43 5.00
N ASN A 10 14.64 -4.24 6.02
CA ASN A 10 13.26 -4.47 6.46
C ASN A 10 12.66 -3.22 7.10
N ASN A 11 13.45 -2.53 7.95
CA ASN A 11 13.01 -1.29 8.57
C ASN A 11 12.83 -0.18 7.54
N ALA A 12 13.72 -0.10 6.54
CA ALA A 12 13.58 0.87 5.45
C ALA A 12 12.28 0.65 4.66
N VAL A 13 11.89 -0.60 4.37
CA VAL A 13 10.60 -0.88 3.72
C VAL A 13 9.42 -0.54 4.64
N ALA A 14 9.52 -0.80 5.94
CA ALA A 14 8.48 -0.41 6.89
C ALA A 14 8.31 1.13 6.97
N GLU A 15 9.41 1.87 6.99
CA GLU A 15 9.42 3.34 6.92
C GLU A 15 8.82 3.84 5.61
N TYR A 16 9.18 3.23 4.48
CA TYR A 16 8.60 3.53 3.17
C TYR A 16 7.08 3.34 3.19
N VAL A 17 6.59 2.19 3.66
CA VAL A 17 5.14 1.89 3.67
C VAL A 17 4.37 2.90 4.54
N VAL A 18 4.83 3.19 5.76
CA VAL A 18 4.15 4.16 6.64
C VAL A 18 4.16 5.56 6.02
N THR A 19 5.27 5.96 5.40
CA THR A 19 5.43 7.27 4.76
C THR A 19 4.53 7.38 3.52
N ALA A 20 4.55 6.36 2.66
CA ALA A 20 3.72 6.29 1.47
C ALA A 20 2.24 6.32 1.83
N ALA A 21 1.81 5.49 2.79
CA ALA A 21 0.42 5.45 3.24
C ALA A 21 -0.04 6.82 3.78
N SER A 22 0.76 7.43 4.66
CA SER A 22 0.45 8.75 5.23
C SER A 22 0.39 9.83 4.16
N SER A 23 1.30 9.77 3.18
CA SER A 23 1.36 10.74 2.07
C SER A 23 0.15 10.62 1.15
N LEU A 24 -0.26 9.40 0.81
CA LEU A 24 -1.43 9.14 -0.03
C LEU A 24 -2.73 9.52 0.68
N LEU A 25 -2.93 9.06 1.93
CA LEU A 25 -4.14 9.35 2.72
C LEU A 25 -4.35 10.86 2.95
N ARG A 26 -3.26 11.62 3.06
CA ARG A 26 -3.30 13.08 3.22
C ARG A 26 -3.15 13.85 1.90
N ARG A 27 -3.02 13.14 0.77
CA ARG A 27 -2.77 13.71 -0.57
C ARG A 27 -1.66 14.75 -0.53
N PHE A 28 -0.55 14.41 0.12
CA PHE A 28 0.50 15.34 0.52
C PHE A 28 1.15 16.06 -0.67
N VAL A 29 1.38 15.35 -1.77
CA VAL A 29 1.95 15.92 -3.01
C VAL A 29 1.03 16.98 -3.62
N TRP A 30 -0.27 16.67 -3.70
CA TRP A 30 -1.28 17.61 -4.16
C TRP A 30 -1.38 18.83 -3.22
N ALA A 31 -1.43 18.59 -1.90
CA ALA A 31 -1.47 19.65 -0.90
C ALA A 31 -0.29 20.63 -1.04
N ASP A 32 0.92 20.10 -1.20
CA ASP A 32 2.13 20.90 -1.40
C ASP A 32 2.04 21.78 -2.67
N ALA A 33 1.57 21.22 -3.79
CA ALA A 33 1.38 21.97 -5.03
C ALA A 33 0.35 23.11 -4.88
N GLU A 34 -0.79 22.84 -4.25
CA GLU A 34 -1.84 23.85 -4.00
C GLU A 34 -1.37 24.99 -3.10
N ILE A 35 -0.65 24.66 -2.02
CA ILE A 35 -0.12 25.64 -1.07
C ILE A 35 0.93 26.52 -1.75
N ARG A 36 1.86 25.93 -2.51
CA ARG A 36 2.86 26.70 -3.28
C ARG A 36 2.24 27.62 -4.31
N ALA A 37 1.07 27.28 -4.82
CA ALA A 37 0.31 28.11 -5.75
C ALA A 37 -0.61 29.14 -5.07
N GLY A 38 -0.53 29.29 -3.74
CA GLY A 38 -1.31 30.27 -2.98
C GLY A 38 -2.76 29.89 -2.67
N ARG A 39 -3.17 28.65 -2.98
CA ARG A 39 -4.56 28.15 -2.84
C ARG A 39 -4.83 27.43 -1.52
N TYR A 40 -4.22 27.92 -0.43
CA TYR A 40 -4.30 27.27 0.88
C TYR A 40 -5.74 27.10 1.38
N ARG A 41 -6.61 28.10 1.19
CA ARG A 41 -7.98 28.06 1.70
C ARG A 41 -8.82 27.03 0.96
N GLU A 42 -8.70 26.99 -0.36
CA GLU A 42 -9.38 26.06 -1.26
C GLU A 42 -8.95 24.62 -0.97
N PHE A 43 -7.63 24.39 -0.89
CA PHE A 43 -7.05 23.12 -0.46
C PHE A 43 -7.62 22.67 0.89
N ARG A 44 -7.56 23.55 1.91
CA ARG A 44 -7.99 23.20 3.27
C ARG A 44 -9.47 22.88 3.33
N ALA A 45 -10.31 23.62 2.61
CA ALA A 45 -11.74 23.34 2.52
C ALA A 45 -12.02 21.98 1.88
N LYS A 46 -11.34 21.66 0.76
CA LYS A 46 -11.49 20.36 0.09
C LYS A 46 -10.97 19.20 0.95
N MET A 47 -9.85 19.37 1.65
CA MET A 47 -9.31 18.36 2.57
C MET A 47 -10.32 17.97 3.67
N LEU A 48 -11.05 18.95 4.20
CA LEU A 48 -12.11 18.72 5.20
C LEU A 48 -13.34 18.08 4.56
N ALA A 49 -13.75 18.52 3.37
CA ALA A 49 -14.91 17.97 2.65
C ALA A 49 -14.70 16.51 2.23
N ASP A 50 -13.50 16.16 1.77
CA ASP A 50 -13.12 14.80 1.38
C ASP A 50 -12.82 13.89 2.59
N ASN A 51 -12.86 14.43 3.82
CA ASN A 51 -12.54 13.73 5.07
C ASN A 51 -11.19 12.98 5.02
N LEU A 52 -10.14 13.63 4.51
CA LEU A 52 -8.81 13.01 4.40
C LEU A 52 -8.28 12.62 5.79
N SER A 53 -8.12 11.32 6.02
CA SER A 53 -7.73 10.75 7.31
C SER A 53 -6.22 10.52 7.42
N GLY A 54 -5.76 10.23 8.64
CA GLY A 54 -4.45 9.61 8.87
C GLY A 54 -4.57 8.09 8.95
N LEU A 55 -3.52 7.44 9.44
CA LEU A 55 -3.47 5.98 9.66
C LEU A 55 -4.29 5.50 10.87
N ASP A 56 -4.57 6.39 11.82
CA ASP A 56 -5.23 6.05 13.08
C ASP A 56 -6.60 5.39 12.86
N GLY A 57 -6.78 4.20 13.44
CA GLY A 57 -8.03 3.42 13.34
C GLY A 57 -8.29 2.73 12.00
N LEU A 58 -7.48 2.99 10.95
CA LEU A 58 -7.66 2.35 9.65
C LEU A 58 -7.30 0.85 9.69
N THR A 59 -7.86 0.09 8.75
CA THR A 59 -7.51 -1.33 8.57
C THR A 59 -6.41 -1.47 7.53
N ALA A 60 -5.26 -1.99 7.94
CA ALA A 60 -4.14 -2.32 7.08
C ALA A 60 -4.11 -3.83 6.77
N GLY A 61 -4.18 -4.17 5.49
CA GLY A 61 -4.09 -5.52 4.96
C GLY A 61 -2.70 -5.80 4.40
N LEU A 62 -2.00 -6.78 4.98
CA LEU A 62 -0.70 -7.22 4.49
C LEU A 62 -0.84 -8.50 3.68
N VAL A 63 -0.39 -8.46 2.43
CA VAL A 63 -0.24 -9.64 1.58
C VAL A 63 1.20 -10.12 1.70
N GLY A 64 1.41 -11.21 2.45
CA GLY A 64 2.71 -11.73 2.85
C GLY A 64 3.12 -11.22 4.24
N LEU A 65 3.27 -12.13 5.20
CA LEU A 65 3.70 -11.86 6.57
C LEU A 65 5.05 -12.53 6.87
N GLY A 66 5.97 -12.37 5.91
CA GLY A 66 7.38 -12.73 6.07
C GLY A 66 8.14 -11.75 6.97
N VAL A 67 9.48 -11.73 6.89
CA VAL A 67 10.31 -10.86 7.75
C VAL A 67 9.99 -9.37 7.51
N ILE A 68 9.83 -8.96 6.25
CA ILE A 68 9.46 -7.59 5.87
C ILE A 68 8.01 -7.29 6.28
N GLY A 69 7.07 -8.17 5.93
CA GLY A 69 5.66 -8.01 6.29
C GLY A 69 5.44 -7.86 7.79
N LEU A 70 6.17 -8.60 8.63
CA LEU A 70 6.15 -8.44 10.08
C LEU A 70 6.62 -7.06 10.54
N ALA A 71 7.73 -6.56 10.00
CA ALA A 71 8.23 -5.23 10.35
C ALA A 71 7.25 -4.11 9.92
N VAL A 72 6.62 -4.27 8.76
CA VAL A 72 5.59 -3.35 8.26
C VAL A 72 4.34 -3.41 9.12
N ALA A 73 3.87 -4.60 9.48
CA ALA A 73 2.71 -4.79 10.35
C ALA A 73 2.91 -4.13 11.72
N GLU A 74 4.09 -4.32 12.32
CA GLU A 74 4.45 -3.69 13.59
C GLU A 74 4.50 -2.16 13.46
N ALA A 75 5.02 -1.63 12.35
CA ALA A 75 5.07 -0.19 12.11
C ALA A 75 3.67 0.43 11.93
N LEU A 76 2.78 -0.24 11.19
CA LEU A 76 1.39 0.21 11.00
C LEU A 76 0.59 0.07 12.31
N HIS A 77 0.81 -1.00 13.08
CA HIS A 77 0.19 -1.16 14.39
C HIS A 77 0.58 -0.05 15.37
N ARG A 78 1.86 0.38 15.35
CA ARG A 78 2.32 1.55 16.15
C ARG A 78 1.66 2.87 15.74
N ASN A 79 1.07 2.93 14.54
CA ASN A 79 0.25 4.04 14.07
C ASN A 79 -1.26 3.78 14.28
N SER A 80 -1.60 2.89 15.22
CA SER A 80 -2.97 2.53 15.61
C SER A 80 -3.81 1.88 14.50
N CYS A 81 -3.20 1.31 13.46
CA CYS A 81 -3.94 0.55 12.47
C CYS A 81 -4.38 -0.82 13.02
N ASN A 82 -5.56 -1.26 12.60
CA ASN A 82 -6.00 -2.64 12.73
C ASN A 82 -5.29 -3.50 11.68
N ILE A 83 -4.66 -4.60 12.09
CA ILE A 83 -3.84 -5.40 11.19
C ILE A 83 -4.56 -6.67 10.74
N LEU A 84 -4.75 -6.81 9.43
CA LEU A 84 -5.16 -8.04 8.76
C LEU A 84 -4.01 -8.56 7.90
N TYR A 85 -3.92 -9.87 7.73
CA TYR A 85 -2.95 -10.44 6.80
C TYR A 85 -3.45 -11.67 6.08
N TYR A 86 -2.91 -11.87 4.89
CA TYR A 86 -2.99 -13.08 4.11
C TYR A 86 -1.57 -13.47 3.72
N ASP A 87 -1.17 -14.71 3.97
CA ASP A 87 0.13 -15.23 3.55
C ASP A 87 -0.07 -16.54 2.78
N PRO A 88 0.37 -16.65 1.51
CA PRO A 88 0.29 -17.89 0.74
C PRO A 88 1.23 -18.98 1.27
N ALA A 89 2.20 -18.64 2.13
CA ALA A 89 3.13 -19.55 2.79
C ALA A 89 3.26 -19.18 4.28
N PRO A 90 2.22 -19.41 5.09
CA PRO A 90 2.12 -18.89 6.45
C PRO A 90 3.23 -19.41 7.37
N ARG A 91 3.69 -18.54 8.26
CA ARG A 91 4.71 -18.82 9.28
C ARG A 91 4.09 -18.98 10.68
N ASP A 92 4.94 -19.18 11.69
CA ASP A 92 4.51 -19.26 13.09
C ASP A 92 3.63 -18.05 13.49
N PRO A 93 2.35 -18.29 13.89
CA PRO A 93 1.40 -17.23 14.19
C PRO A 93 1.77 -16.41 15.43
N ARG A 94 2.69 -16.88 16.28
CA ARG A 94 3.08 -16.17 17.52
C ARG A 94 3.54 -14.74 17.27
N ALA A 95 4.27 -14.51 16.18
CA ALA A 95 4.78 -13.19 15.85
C ALA A 95 3.65 -12.21 15.45
N ALA A 96 2.62 -12.69 14.76
CA ALA A 96 1.43 -11.91 14.41
C ALA A 96 0.54 -11.62 15.63
N ALA A 97 0.44 -12.60 16.55
CA ALA A 97 -0.36 -12.48 17.77
C ALA A 97 0.13 -11.38 18.72
N ALA A 98 1.43 -11.04 18.69
CA ALA A 98 2.03 -10.04 19.57
C ALA A 98 1.40 -8.64 19.46
N PHE A 99 0.76 -8.32 18.33
CA PHE A 99 0.07 -7.05 18.07
C PHE A 99 -1.36 -7.26 17.53
N GLY A 100 -1.95 -8.43 17.78
CA GLY A 100 -3.35 -8.71 17.46
C GLY A 100 -3.67 -8.81 15.97
N ALA A 101 -2.68 -9.08 15.11
CA ALA A 101 -2.93 -9.26 13.68
C ALA A 101 -3.76 -10.52 13.39
N LYS A 102 -4.73 -10.38 12.49
CA LYS A 102 -5.68 -11.46 12.16
C LYS A 102 -5.42 -12.02 10.77
N SER A 103 -5.28 -13.34 10.69
CA SER A 103 -5.22 -14.07 9.43
C SER A 103 -6.59 -14.14 8.80
N VAL A 104 -6.71 -13.72 7.54
CA VAL A 104 -7.95 -13.74 6.76
C VAL A 104 -7.68 -14.25 5.34
N SER A 105 -8.74 -14.52 4.57
CA SER A 105 -8.60 -14.80 3.15
C SER A 105 -8.15 -13.55 2.37
N LEU A 106 -7.53 -13.72 1.20
CA LEU A 106 -7.16 -12.59 0.34
C LEU A 106 -8.38 -11.72 -0.01
N ASP A 107 -9.49 -12.34 -0.40
CA ASP A 107 -10.74 -11.63 -0.71
C ASP A 107 -11.26 -10.81 0.47
N GLU A 108 -11.24 -11.38 1.68
CA GLU A 108 -11.67 -10.67 2.89
C GLU A 108 -10.74 -9.51 3.23
N LEU A 109 -9.42 -9.71 3.11
CA LEU A 109 -8.43 -8.66 3.28
C LEU A 109 -8.71 -7.49 2.34
N LEU A 110 -8.84 -7.76 1.03
CA LEU A 110 -9.08 -6.71 0.03
C LEU A 110 -10.39 -5.95 0.30
N LYS A 111 -11.47 -6.66 0.65
CA LYS A 111 -12.79 -6.06 0.92
C LYS A 111 -12.84 -5.16 2.16
N THR A 112 -11.94 -5.36 3.11
CA THR A 112 -12.02 -4.73 4.44
C THR A 112 -10.91 -3.73 4.71
N SER A 113 -9.78 -3.83 4.03
CA SER A 113 -8.62 -2.95 4.20
C SER A 113 -8.79 -1.58 3.55
N ASP A 114 -8.38 -0.54 4.28
CA ASP A 114 -8.20 0.83 3.78
C ASP A 114 -6.84 1.00 3.11
N VAL A 115 -5.84 0.27 3.62
CA VAL A 115 -4.46 0.23 3.11
C VAL A 115 -4.09 -1.21 2.79
N VAL A 116 -3.73 -1.52 1.55
CA VAL A 116 -3.21 -2.84 1.17
C VAL A 116 -1.74 -2.72 0.80
N THR A 117 -0.88 -3.53 1.42
CA THR A 117 0.57 -3.51 1.17
C THR A 117 1.11 -4.91 0.87
N LEU A 118 1.99 -5.00 -0.12
CA LEU A 118 2.45 -6.26 -0.71
C LEU A 118 3.90 -6.57 -0.29
N HIS A 119 4.10 -7.76 0.28
CA HIS A 119 5.38 -8.24 0.82
C HIS A 119 5.62 -9.73 0.54
N VAL A 120 5.19 -10.19 -0.64
CA VAL A 120 5.45 -11.54 -1.14
C VAL A 120 6.60 -11.53 -2.16
N PRO A 121 7.38 -12.62 -2.30
CA PRO A 121 8.31 -12.77 -3.42
C PRO A 121 7.55 -12.93 -4.74
N LEU A 122 8.22 -12.68 -5.87
CA LEU A 122 7.72 -13.07 -7.19
C LEU A 122 7.99 -14.56 -7.42
N LEU A 123 6.92 -15.34 -7.50
CA LEU A 123 6.89 -16.78 -7.74
C LEU A 123 5.75 -17.07 -8.74
N PRO A 124 5.71 -18.26 -9.38
CA PRO A 124 4.59 -18.63 -10.25
C PRO A 124 3.21 -18.50 -9.58
N SER A 125 3.12 -18.69 -8.26
CA SER A 125 1.88 -18.57 -7.48
C SER A 125 1.52 -17.14 -7.06
N THR A 126 2.46 -16.18 -7.16
CA THR A 126 2.26 -14.78 -6.76
C THR A 126 2.41 -13.81 -7.93
N GLN A 127 2.82 -14.29 -9.10
CA GLN A 127 2.80 -13.53 -10.35
C GLN A 127 1.34 -13.25 -10.73
N GLY A 128 1.02 -11.98 -10.94
CA GLY A 128 -0.35 -11.54 -11.20
C GLY A 128 -1.31 -11.85 -10.05
N LEU A 129 -0.82 -11.86 -8.80
CA LEU A 129 -1.67 -12.07 -7.63
C LEU A 129 -2.75 -10.99 -7.49
N ILE A 130 -2.42 -9.75 -7.86
CA ILE A 130 -3.33 -8.61 -7.82
C ILE A 130 -3.64 -8.18 -9.24
N THR A 131 -4.79 -8.61 -9.75
CA THR A 131 -5.30 -8.26 -11.09
C THR A 131 -6.48 -7.28 -10.97
N ALA A 132 -7.13 -6.98 -12.10
CA ALA A 132 -8.37 -6.22 -12.12
C ALA A 132 -9.45 -6.77 -11.17
N ARG A 133 -9.53 -8.11 -11.00
CA ARG A 133 -10.49 -8.72 -10.06
C ARG A 133 -10.17 -8.28 -8.63
N GLU A 134 -8.94 -8.47 -8.17
CA GLU A 134 -8.53 -8.19 -6.80
C GLU A 134 -8.62 -6.70 -6.49
N LEU A 135 -8.21 -5.84 -7.43
CA LEU A 135 -8.32 -4.39 -7.30
C LEU A 135 -9.77 -3.94 -7.17
N ALA A 136 -10.71 -4.57 -7.90
CA ALA A 136 -12.14 -4.26 -7.81
C ALA A 136 -12.81 -4.74 -6.51
N LEU A 137 -12.19 -5.69 -5.79
CA LEU A 137 -12.66 -6.11 -4.47
C LEU A 137 -12.31 -5.09 -3.38
N MET A 138 -11.36 -4.19 -3.64
CA MET A 138 -10.93 -3.21 -2.66
C MET A 138 -12.04 -2.20 -2.37
N LYS A 139 -11.97 -1.60 -1.18
CA LYS A 139 -12.87 -0.50 -0.82
C LYS A 139 -12.63 0.67 -1.78
N ARG A 140 -13.70 1.36 -2.18
CA ARG A 140 -13.54 2.63 -2.88
C ARG A 140 -12.73 3.61 -2.02
N GLY A 141 -11.71 4.22 -2.61
CA GLY A 141 -10.79 5.13 -1.92
C GLY A 141 -9.67 4.43 -1.14
N ALA A 142 -9.62 3.09 -1.10
CA ALA A 142 -8.49 2.39 -0.53
C ALA A 142 -7.20 2.67 -1.32
N ILE A 143 -6.06 2.52 -0.66
CA ILE A 143 -4.74 2.72 -1.26
C ILE A 143 -3.95 1.41 -1.34
N VAL A 144 -3.11 1.30 -2.37
CA VAL A 144 -2.23 0.14 -2.59
C VAL A 144 -0.76 0.55 -2.50
N ILE A 145 0.05 -0.23 -1.80
CA ILE A 145 1.50 -0.02 -1.72
C ILE A 145 2.21 -1.26 -2.23
N GLN A 146 2.92 -1.11 -3.35
CA GLN A 146 3.72 -2.15 -3.97
C GLN A 146 5.22 -1.86 -3.75
N ALA A 147 5.78 -2.48 -2.71
CA ALA A 147 7.18 -2.38 -2.31
C ALA A 147 7.87 -3.76 -2.25
N SER A 148 7.41 -4.72 -3.06
CA SER A 148 7.94 -6.09 -3.09
C SER A 148 8.72 -6.41 -4.36
N ARG A 149 8.05 -6.88 -5.42
CA ARG A 149 8.61 -7.16 -6.74
C ARG A 149 7.62 -6.79 -7.84
N GLY A 150 8.14 -6.33 -8.98
CA GLY A 150 7.36 -6.15 -10.20
C GLY A 150 6.68 -7.45 -10.65
N GLY A 151 5.53 -7.31 -11.33
CA GLY A 151 4.77 -8.46 -11.85
C GLY A 151 3.86 -9.17 -10.82
N ILE A 152 3.87 -8.77 -9.55
CA ILE A 152 2.87 -9.23 -8.56
C ILE A 152 1.52 -8.52 -8.77
N VAL A 153 1.58 -7.25 -9.16
CA VAL A 153 0.40 -6.43 -9.51
C VAL A 153 0.39 -6.26 -11.03
N ASP A 154 -0.79 -6.42 -11.64
CA ASP A 154 -1.02 -6.00 -13.02
C ASP A 154 -1.05 -4.47 -13.08
N GLU A 155 0.01 -3.88 -13.65
CA GLU A 155 0.21 -2.43 -13.72
C GLU A 155 -0.85 -1.73 -14.59
N ALA A 156 -1.36 -2.40 -15.62
CA ALA A 156 -2.41 -1.85 -16.47
C ALA A 156 -3.75 -1.84 -15.73
N ALA A 157 -4.06 -2.92 -15.01
CA ALA A 157 -5.24 -2.97 -14.16
C ALA A 157 -5.17 -1.94 -13.01
N LEU A 158 -4.00 -1.77 -12.39
CA LEU A 158 -3.79 -0.76 -11.36
C LEU A 158 -4.00 0.65 -11.90
N ALA A 159 -3.41 0.97 -13.06
CA ALA A 159 -3.60 2.27 -13.70
C ALA A 159 -5.07 2.53 -14.04
N ALA A 160 -5.81 1.52 -14.52
CA ALA A 160 -7.24 1.65 -14.78
C ALA A 160 -8.04 1.92 -13.49
N ALA A 161 -7.73 1.20 -12.40
CA ALA A 161 -8.38 1.40 -11.11
C ALA A 161 -8.15 2.81 -10.54
N LEU A 162 -6.94 3.36 -10.71
CA LEU A 162 -6.58 4.73 -10.32
C LEU A 162 -7.28 5.77 -11.19
N ASN A 163 -7.23 5.63 -12.51
CA ASN A 163 -7.89 6.56 -13.45
C ASN A 163 -9.41 6.60 -13.26
N SER A 164 -10.03 5.47 -12.91
CA SER A 164 -11.47 5.43 -12.61
C SER A 164 -11.86 6.09 -11.27
N GLY A 165 -10.87 6.43 -10.42
CA GLY A 165 -11.09 6.89 -9.06
C GLY A 165 -11.69 5.82 -8.13
N HIS A 166 -11.57 4.54 -8.50
CA HIS A 166 -11.94 3.44 -7.61
C HIS A 166 -10.98 3.36 -6.43
N LEU A 167 -9.67 3.38 -6.70
CA LEU A 167 -8.64 3.51 -5.67
C LEU A 167 -8.36 4.97 -5.36
N GLY A 168 -8.01 5.25 -4.11
CA GLY A 168 -7.66 6.60 -3.64
C GLY A 168 -6.21 7.00 -3.93
N GLY A 169 -5.38 6.06 -4.37
CA GLY A 169 -3.97 6.27 -4.67
C GLY A 169 -3.16 4.97 -4.65
N ALA A 170 -1.94 5.02 -5.18
CA ALA A 170 -1.00 3.93 -5.08
C ALA A 170 0.45 4.44 -4.97
N ALA A 171 1.28 3.69 -4.24
CA ALA A 171 2.73 3.86 -4.22
C ALA A 171 3.39 2.61 -4.81
N VAL A 172 4.21 2.79 -5.85
CA VAL A 172 4.86 1.70 -6.59
C VAL A 172 6.37 1.98 -6.65
N ASP A 173 7.15 1.13 -5.98
CA ASP A 173 8.62 1.23 -5.90
C ASP A 173 9.35 0.27 -6.86
N VAL A 174 8.61 -0.69 -7.42
CA VAL A 174 9.13 -1.79 -8.24
C VAL A 174 8.20 -2.05 -9.43
N TYR A 175 8.78 -2.36 -10.59
CA TYR A 175 8.05 -2.52 -11.86
C TYR A 175 8.36 -3.85 -12.51
N SER A 176 7.44 -4.39 -13.33
CA SER A 176 7.65 -5.67 -14.03
C SER A 176 8.85 -5.64 -14.99
N THR A 177 9.23 -4.45 -15.45
CA THR A 177 10.46 -4.19 -16.20
C THR A 177 11.13 -2.97 -15.58
N GLU A 178 12.42 -3.08 -15.27
CA GLU A 178 13.19 -2.02 -14.62
C GLU A 178 14.41 -1.64 -15.48
N PRO A 179 14.52 -0.37 -15.94
CA PRO A 179 13.57 0.72 -15.71
C PRO A 179 12.23 0.51 -16.45
N PRO A 180 11.11 1.06 -15.93
CA PRO A 180 9.83 0.98 -16.61
C PRO A 180 9.91 1.68 -17.97
N ALA A 181 9.27 1.07 -18.97
CA ALA A 181 9.16 1.68 -20.30
C ALA A 181 8.38 3.00 -20.21
N ALA A 182 8.73 3.97 -21.05
CA ALA A 182 8.11 5.30 -21.03
C ALA A 182 6.59 5.28 -21.28
N ASN A 183 6.08 4.23 -21.93
CA ASN A 183 4.65 4.01 -22.18
C ASN A 183 3.94 3.20 -21.08
N ASN A 184 4.60 2.93 -19.95
CA ASN A 184 3.96 2.29 -18.81
C ASN A 184 2.79 3.14 -18.33
N PRO A 185 1.57 2.58 -18.20
CA PRO A 185 0.38 3.36 -17.90
C PRO A 185 0.44 4.06 -16.53
N LEU A 186 1.22 3.54 -15.58
CA LEU A 186 1.41 4.18 -14.26
C LEU A 186 2.21 5.49 -14.34
N LEU A 187 3.04 5.68 -15.38
CA LEU A 187 3.84 6.89 -15.56
C LEU A 187 3.07 8.03 -16.24
N THR A 188 1.85 7.76 -16.72
CA THR A 188 1.04 8.71 -17.48
C THR A 188 -0.31 9.02 -16.82
N LEU A 189 -0.46 8.65 -15.54
CA LEU A 189 -1.67 8.92 -14.77
C LEU A 189 -1.97 10.42 -14.72
N SER A 190 -3.24 10.75 -14.91
CA SER A 190 -3.74 12.12 -14.91
C SER A 190 -4.69 12.32 -13.73
N GLY A 191 -4.43 13.30 -12.87
CA GLY A 191 -5.28 13.65 -11.74
C GLY A 191 -4.50 13.73 -10.41
N ASP A 192 -5.18 14.16 -9.35
CA ASP A 192 -4.59 14.27 -8.01
C ASP A 192 -4.50 12.92 -7.27
N VAL A 193 -4.25 11.84 -8.01
CA VAL A 193 -4.28 10.43 -7.56
C VAL A 193 -2.92 9.98 -7.06
#